data_AF-A0A9X3I2P6-F1
#
_entry.id   AF-A0A9X3I2P6-F1
#
_cell.length_a   1.000
_cell.length_b   1.000
_cell.length_c   1.000
_cell.angle_alpha   90.00
_cell.angle_beta   90.00
_cell.angle_gamma   90.00
#
_symmetry.space_group_name_H-M   'P 1'
#
loop_
_entity.id
_entity.type
_entity.pdbx_description
1 polymer ?
#
loop_
_entity_poly.entity_id
_entity_poly.type
_entity_poly.pdbx_seq_one_letter_code
_entity_poly.pdbx_strand_id
1 'polypeptide(L)'
;MKIKSIFLLMIFFAVFTGFQSCSDDDSGSDDDTAGCANFEAEYEDVTTALTAFSENQTTANCEAYKNALLDFYADFNDCPYWGDYYQEAYEQIQAMDCSGLETN
;
A
#
# COMPACT_ATOMS: atom_id res chain seq x y z
N MET A 1 8.60 25.22 -12.03
CA MET A 1 8.23 24.23 -13.05
C MET A 1 7.00 23.48 -12.53
N LYS A 2 5.86 23.54 -13.25
CA LYS A 2 4.54 23.05 -12.80
C LYS A 2 4.16 21.74 -13.52
N ILE A 3 4.99 20.71 -13.41
CA ILE A 3 4.75 19.41 -14.04
C ILE A 3 5.16 18.31 -13.06
N LYS A 4 4.30 18.00 -12.08
CA LYS A 4 4.41 16.78 -11.25
C LYS A 4 3.06 16.22 -10.75
N SER A 5 1.93 16.81 -11.14
CA SER A 5 0.60 16.48 -10.56
C SER A 5 -0.26 15.56 -11.42
N ILE A 6 0.30 14.95 -12.49
CA ILE A 6 -0.46 14.07 -13.40
C ILE A 6 -0.23 12.59 -13.10
N PHE A 7 0.94 12.21 -12.57
CA PHE A 7 1.25 10.82 -12.24
C PHE A 7 0.40 10.28 -11.07
N LEU A 8 0.05 11.14 -10.12
CA LEU A 8 -0.79 10.79 -8.96
C LEU A 8 -2.24 10.42 -9.33
N LEU A 9 -2.74 10.89 -10.49
CA LEU A 9 -4.10 10.64 -10.95
C LEU A 9 -4.28 9.29 -11.66
N MET A 10 -3.20 8.72 -12.22
CA MET A 10 -3.28 7.42 -12.90
C MET A 10 -3.36 6.24 -11.93
N ILE A 11 -2.72 6.35 -10.76
CA ILE A 11 -2.72 5.30 -9.73
C ILE A 11 -4.13 5.12 -9.12
N PHE A 12 -4.87 6.22 -8.97
CA PHE A 12 -6.23 6.19 -8.41
C PHE A 12 -7.26 5.49 -9.34
N PHE A 13 -7.00 5.44 -10.65
CA PHE A 13 -7.94 4.85 -11.61
C PHE A 13 -7.82 3.33 -11.73
N ALA A 14 -6.65 2.76 -11.44
CA ALA A 14 -6.42 1.31 -11.53
C ALA A 14 -7.12 0.53 -10.40
N VAL A 15 -7.29 1.15 -9.22
CA VAL A 15 -7.91 0.52 -8.04
C VAL A 15 -9.44 0.42 -8.19
N PHE A 16 -10.07 1.35 -8.90
CA PHE A 16 -11.55 1.39 -9.01
C PHE A 16 -12.12 0.36 -10.00
N THR A 17 -11.34 -0.09 -10.97
CA THR A 17 -11.82 -1.03 -12.00
C THR A 17 -11.77 -2.51 -11.58
N GLY A 18 -11.19 -2.83 -10.43
CA GLY A 18 -11.10 -4.20 -9.91
C GLY A 18 -12.32 -4.69 -9.12
N PHE A 19 -13.20 -3.79 -8.66
CA PHE A 19 -14.26 -4.12 -7.69
C PHE A 19 -15.67 -4.32 -8.27
N GLN A 20 -15.85 -4.33 -9.60
CA GLN A 20 -17.17 -4.49 -10.25
C GLN A 20 -17.40 -5.82 -10.98
N SER A 21 -16.71 -6.90 -10.60
CA SER A 21 -17.07 -8.25 -11.06
C SER A 21 -17.35 -9.21 -9.90
N CYS A 22 -18.34 -8.86 -9.08
CA CYS A 22 -19.11 -9.88 -8.36
C CYS A 22 -20.24 -10.34 -9.29
N SER A 23 -19.96 -11.36 -10.10
CA SER A 23 -21.00 -12.20 -10.69
C SER A 23 -20.91 -13.55 -9.99
N ASP A 24 -21.90 -13.83 -9.14
CA ASP A 24 -22.25 -15.16 -8.65
C ASP A 24 -22.19 -16.18 -9.79
N ASP A 25 -21.34 -17.21 -9.68
CA ASP A 25 -21.74 -18.63 -9.64
C ASP A 25 -20.49 -19.54 -9.67
N ASP A 26 -20.41 -20.40 -8.67
CA ASP A 26 -19.81 -21.74 -8.67
C ASP A 26 -18.28 -21.95 -8.64
N SER A 27 -17.94 -22.97 -7.85
CA SER A 27 -16.74 -23.82 -7.85
C SER A 27 -15.38 -23.26 -7.38
N GLY A 28 -15.09 -23.54 -6.11
CA GLY A 28 -13.73 -23.67 -5.58
C GLY A 28 -13.39 -22.62 -4.53
N SER A 29 -13.77 -22.87 -3.27
CA SER A 29 -13.10 -22.22 -2.14
C SER A 29 -11.69 -22.79 -2.01
N ASP A 30 -10.83 -22.49 -2.97
CA ASP A 30 -9.41 -22.46 -2.71
C ASP A 30 -9.18 -21.19 -1.90
N ASP A 31 -9.00 -21.42 -0.61
CA ASP A 31 -8.63 -20.46 0.41
C ASP A 31 -7.27 -19.85 0.03
N ASP A 32 -7.23 -19.00 -0.99
CA ASP A 32 -6.01 -18.29 -1.43
C ASP A 32 -5.54 -17.25 -0.39
N THR A 33 -6.35 -17.07 0.66
CA THR A 33 -6.04 -16.31 1.89
C THR A 33 -5.61 -17.20 3.06
N ALA A 34 -5.52 -18.54 2.90
CA ALA A 34 -5.06 -19.48 3.91
C ALA A 34 -3.60 -19.18 4.31
N GLY A 35 -3.40 -18.27 5.26
CA GLY A 35 -2.08 -17.86 5.73
C GLY A 35 -1.90 -16.36 5.91
N CYS A 36 -2.83 -15.54 5.39
CA CYS A 36 -2.73 -14.08 5.37
C CYS A 36 -3.84 -13.44 6.20
N ALA A 37 -4.03 -13.93 7.43
CA ALA A 37 -4.96 -13.33 8.38
C ALA A 37 -4.49 -11.90 8.73
N ASN A 38 -5.44 -11.00 9.01
CA ASN A 38 -5.23 -9.60 9.40
C ASN A 38 -4.92 -8.58 8.28
N PHE A 39 -5.06 -8.94 7.01
CA PHE A 39 -4.91 -8.00 5.89
C PHE A 39 -5.65 -6.67 6.08
N GLU A 40 -6.92 -6.72 6.48
CA GLU A 40 -7.75 -5.53 6.64
C GLU A 40 -7.23 -4.59 7.75
N ALA A 41 -6.72 -5.15 8.85
CA ALA A 41 -6.19 -4.38 9.97
C ALA A 41 -4.84 -3.73 9.60
N GLU A 42 -3.91 -4.50 9.02
CA GLU A 42 -2.61 -3.95 8.61
C GLU A 42 -2.75 -2.92 7.48
N TYR A 43 -3.73 -3.10 6.58
CA TYR A 43 -4.06 -2.11 5.55
C TYR A 43 -4.68 -0.83 6.13
N GLU A 44 -5.45 -0.93 7.22
CA GLU A 44 -5.98 0.23 7.95
C GLU A 44 -4.84 1.08 8.54
N ASP A 45 -3.79 0.45 9.07
CA ASP A 45 -2.62 1.14 9.62
C ASP A 45 -1.85 1.90 8.52
N VAL A 46 -1.65 1.28 7.36
CA VAL A 46 -1.08 1.95 6.17
C VAL A 46 -1.94 3.15 5.75
N THR A 47 -3.26 2.99 5.71
CA THR A 47 -4.20 4.06 5.31
C THR A 47 -4.21 5.21 6.32
N THR A 48 -4.11 4.90 7.60
CA THR A 48 -4.02 5.88 8.69
C THR A 48 -2.74 6.69 8.60
N ALA A 49 -1.60 6.02 8.43
CA ALA A 49 -0.30 6.69 8.27
C ALA A 49 -0.23 7.53 6.99
N LEU A 50 -0.82 7.05 5.89
CA LEU A 50 -0.97 7.80 4.64
C LEU A 50 -1.80 9.08 4.86
N THR A 51 -2.91 8.97 5.59
CA THR A 51 -3.78 10.12 5.88
C THR A 51 -3.01 11.16 6.70
N ALA A 52 -2.31 10.74 7.75
CA ALA A 52 -1.48 11.63 8.57
C ALA A 52 -0.38 12.33 7.76
N PHE A 53 0.28 11.61 6.84
CA PHE A 53 1.28 12.20 5.95
C PHE A 53 0.64 13.17 4.93
N SER A 54 -0.50 12.82 4.36
CA SER A 54 -1.22 13.68 3.41
C SER A 54 -1.70 14.98 4.05
N GLU A 55 -2.16 14.92 5.30
CA GLU A 55 -2.60 16.09 6.06
C GLU A 55 -1.43 16.95 6.55
N ASN A 56 -0.30 16.32 6.90
CA ASN A 56 0.88 17.00 7.41
C ASN A 56 2.17 16.32 6.95
N GLN A 57 2.79 16.88 5.89
CA GLN A 57 3.96 16.30 5.23
C GLN A 57 5.26 16.59 5.99
N THR A 58 5.35 16.08 7.20
CA THR A 58 6.58 16.14 8.01
C THR A 58 7.47 14.94 7.74
N THR A 59 8.75 15.07 8.10
CA THR A 59 9.68 13.92 8.10
C THR A 59 9.13 12.78 8.95
N ALA A 60 8.59 13.07 10.14
CA ALA A 60 8.05 12.06 11.05
C ALA A 60 6.86 11.30 10.45
N ASN A 61 5.93 11.99 9.78
CA ASN A 61 4.77 11.35 9.18
C ASN A 61 5.13 10.54 7.92
N CYS A 62 6.11 11.00 7.15
CA CYS A 62 6.65 10.23 6.02
C CYS A 62 7.31 8.93 6.49
N GLU A 63 8.16 9.00 7.53
CA GLU A 63 8.80 7.81 8.10
C GLU A 63 7.77 6.85 8.70
N ALA A 64 6.73 7.37 9.36
CA ALA A 64 5.63 6.55 9.87
C ALA A 64 4.89 5.82 8.73
N TYR A 65 4.59 6.51 7.63
CA TYR A 65 3.97 5.90 6.46
C TYR A 65 4.88 4.87 5.77
N LYS A 66 6.16 5.19 5.60
CA LYS A 66 7.16 4.28 5.07
C LYS A 66 7.26 2.99 5.90
N ASN A 67 7.32 3.12 7.22
CA ASN A 67 7.39 1.97 8.11
C ASN A 67 6.13 1.12 8.07
N ALA A 68 4.94 1.74 8.08
CA ALA A 68 3.67 1.01 7.94
C ALA A 68 3.62 0.20 6.62
N LEU A 69 4.13 0.76 5.52
CA LEU A 69 4.26 0.04 4.26
C LEU A 69 5.26 -1.13 4.35
N LEU A 70 6.43 -0.93 4.97
CA LEU A 70 7.42 -2.00 5.13
C LEU A 70 6.88 -3.15 5.99
N ASP A 71 6.20 -2.83 7.08
CA ASP A 71 5.60 -3.80 7.99
C ASP A 71 4.49 -4.59 7.28
N PHE A 72 3.57 -3.90 6.60
CA PHE A 72 2.54 -4.54 5.78
C PHE A 72 3.15 -5.51 4.77
N TYR A 73 4.08 -5.06 3.91
CA TYR A 73 4.65 -5.94 2.91
C TYR A 73 5.45 -7.10 3.55
N ALA A 74 6.14 -6.87 4.67
CA ALA A 74 6.85 -7.93 5.37
C ALA A 74 5.90 -9.03 5.87
N ASP A 75 4.75 -8.65 6.44
CA ASP A 75 3.75 -9.59 6.94
C ASP A 75 3.04 -10.37 5.83
N PHE A 76 2.93 -9.79 4.63
CA PHE A 76 2.33 -10.44 3.46
C PHE A 76 3.35 -11.02 2.46
N ASN A 77 4.65 -11.06 2.77
CA ASN A 77 5.68 -11.61 1.87
C ASN A 77 5.41 -13.07 1.48
N ASP A 78 4.95 -13.87 2.44
CA ASP A 78 4.72 -15.30 2.25
C ASP A 78 3.32 -15.58 1.65
N CYS A 79 2.56 -14.53 1.31
CA CYS A 79 1.22 -14.64 0.75
C CYS A 79 1.25 -14.88 -0.77
N PRO A 80 0.54 -15.89 -1.29
CA PRO A 80 0.57 -16.26 -2.71
C PRO A 80 0.28 -15.12 -3.68
N TYR A 81 -0.58 -14.17 -3.27
CA TYR A 81 -0.99 -13.04 -4.08
C TYR A 81 0.02 -11.87 -4.07
N TRP A 82 0.77 -11.70 -2.99
CA TRP A 82 1.63 -10.54 -2.76
C TRP A 82 3.11 -10.84 -2.99
N GLY A 83 3.54 -12.09 -2.86
CA GLY A 83 4.94 -12.51 -3.01
C GLY A 83 5.56 -12.14 -4.36
N ASP A 84 4.78 -12.20 -5.46
CA ASP A 84 5.27 -11.85 -6.80
C ASP A 84 5.61 -10.35 -6.96
N TYR A 85 4.94 -9.49 -6.18
CA TYR A 85 5.18 -8.04 -6.18
C TYR A 85 5.97 -7.56 -4.97
N TYR A 86 6.20 -8.43 -3.98
CA TYR A 86 6.82 -8.08 -2.70
C TYR A 86 8.16 -7.40 -2.91
N GLN A 87 9.07 -8.02 -3.66
CA GLN A 87 10.43 -7.49 -3.77
C GLN A 87 10.48 -6.13 -4.48
N GLU A 88 9.72 -5.97 -5.55
CA GLU A 88 9.65 -4.69 -6.27
C GLU A 88 9.02 -3.60 -5.39
N ALA A 89 7.93 -3.89 -4.70
CA ALA A 89 7.28 -2.96 -3.80
C ALA A 89 8.21 -2.58 -2.63
N TYR A 90 8.85 -3.57 -2.01
CA TYR A 90 9.76 -3.39 -0.88
C TYR A 90 10.97 -2.50 -1.26
N GLU A 91 11.57 -2.73 -2.43
CA GLU A 91 12.66 -1.88 -2.94
C GLU A 91 12.20 -0.44 -3.19
N GLN A 92 11.00 -0.24 -3.77
CA GLN A 92 10.44 1.10 -3.98
C GLN A 92 10.14 1.82 -2.66
N ILE A 93 9.61 1.10 -1.66
CA ILE A 93 9.35 1.66 -0.33
C ILE A 93 10.66 2.02 0.36
N GLN A 94 11.68 1.17 0.30
CA GLN A 94 13.00 1.49 0.85
C GLN A 94 13.63 2.72 0.19
N ALA A 95 13.45 2.88 -1.11
CA ALA A 95 13.91 4.04 -1.88
C ALA A 95 13.13 5.33 -1.60
N MET A 96 12.01 5.26 -0.85
CA MET A 96 11.28 6.45 -0.40
C MET A 96 12.21 7.30 0.49
N ASP A 97 12.49 8.50 0.02
CA ASP A 97 13.31 9.50 0.72
C ASP A 97 12.39 10.47 1.47
N CYS A 98 12.39 10.34 2.80
CA CYS A 98 11.68 11.26 3.69
C CYS A 98 12.53 12.47 4.10
N SER A 99 13.79 12.54 3.65
CA SER A 99 14.66 13.68 3.94
C SER A 99 14.23 14.91 3.14
N GLY A 100 14.30 16.09 3.78
CA GLY A 100 13.90 17.36 3.15
C GLY A 100 12.43 17.74 3.32
N LEU A 101 11.66 16.95 4.07
CA LEU A 101 10.36 17.35 4.58
C LEU A 101 10.50 18.20 5.84
N GLU A 102 9.49 19.01 6.16
CA GLU A 102 9.55 19.86 7.35
C GLU A 102 9.65 18.99 8.62
N THR A 103 10.59 19.33 9.50
CA THR A 103 10.65 18.78 10.85
C THR A 103 9.79 19.70 11.72
N ASN A 104 8.59 19.25 12.08
CA ASN A 104 7.71 19.98 12.98
C ASN A 104 8.13 19.69 14.43
#